data_AF-A0A8T6P6T8-F1
#
_entry.id   AF-A0A8T6P6T8-F1
#
_cell.length_a   1.000
_cell.length_b   1.000
_cell.length_c   1.000
_cell.angle_alpha   90.00
_cell.angle_beta   90.00
_cell.angle_gamma   90.00
#
_symmetry.space_group_name_H-M   'P 1'
#
loop_
_entity.id
_entity.type
_entity.pdbx_description
1 polymer ?
#
loop_
_entity_poly.entity_id
_entity_poly.type
_entity_poly.pdbx_seq_one_letter_code
_entity_poly.pdbx_strand_id
1 'polypeptide(L)'
;MKTLIPWTLLASIVILVLAGCAAPSQEVVVTESVGANEDENDVIDVDGASDDSAPTTADPYAAEEDQAMEEEAPASEGDDDRGGGEGAGGPAESPSVVDEQFQPDLSAGEINDNSEFDAYLQYRRDYARFVGLANVLDVDVSQRHMLRITTPDGLPVLGATVTIYDGQNLLATLQTNATGIAYVFPLAYTNGAANLNVTVRKGDAVEQLNLEGETGEWDVVLDTDPAEAPVQLDVMFLIDATGSMDDEIAQLKENILSISAQVAALPSQPNVRFGMVHYRDRGDEYVTRITQFTGSIDTFQSALLEVQAAGGGDEPESLNEGMHRAIWDVDWRQEDTVKLMFLVADAPPHLDYQQDFDYAQEMANAASFGIKVHPIASSGLNAQGEYIFRQIAQFTGGNFIFLTYDSQPQASGEPGRDDVSVPDYTVEDLDALVVRLIRDELAALFGPIDQQ
;
A
#
# COMPACT_ATOMS: atom_id res chain seq x y z
N MET A 1 -76.84 -17.83 9.62
CA MET A 1 -77.18 -19.27 9.57
C MET A 1 -76.15 -19.96 8.69
N LYS A 2 -75.40 -20.90 9.29
CA LYS A 2 -74.80 -22.12 8.70
C LYS A 2 -73.85 -21.96 7.48
N THR A 3 -72.52 -22.04 7.70
CA THR A 3 -71.61 -23.19 7.36
C THR A 3 -71.13 -23.18 5.89
N LEU A 4 -69.91 -23.53 5.45
CA LEU A 4 -68.76 -24.34 5.93
C LEU A 4 -67.56 -24.06 4.99
N ILE A 5 -66.33 -24.14 5.49
CA ILE A 5 -65.10 -24.48 4.72
C ILE A 5 -64.91 -26.00 4.84
N PRO A 6 -64.29 -26.71 3.86
CA PRO A 6 -62.90 -27.15 4.10
C PRO A 6 -61.99 -27.24 2.85
N TRP A 7 -60.69 -27.19 3.12
CA TRP A 7 -59.56 -27.58 2.26
C TRP A 7 -59.55 -29.09 1.92
N THR A 8 -58.91 -29.47 0.80
CA THR A 8 -57.83 -30.50 0.75
C THR A 8 -57.24 -30.69 -0.66
N LEU A 9 -55.93 -30.90 -0.68
CA LEU A 9 -55.04 -31.21 -1.81
C LEU A 9 -55.38 -32.52 -2.54
N LEU A 10 -54.94 -32.63 -3.79
CA LEU A 10 -54.59 -33.91 -4.42
C LEU A 10 -53.32 -33.74 -5.28
N ALA A 11 -52.36 -34.61 -4.99
CA ALA A 11 -51.02 -34.69 -5.58
C ALA A 11 -51.03 -35.31 -6.98
N SER A 12 -49.99 -35.01 -7.78
CA SER A 12 -49.51 -35.92 -8.81
C SER A 12 -47.99 -35.79 -8.95
N ILE A 13 -47.35 -36.94 -8.70
CA ILE A 13 -45.93 -37.28 -8.80
C ILE A 13 -45.63 -37.63 -10.26
N VAL A 14 -44.52 -37.14 -10.82
CA VAL A 14 -43.78 -37.83 -11.90
C VAL A 14 -42.29 -37.73 -11.59
N ILE A 15 -41.66 -38.90 -11.46
CA ILE A 15 -40.22 -39.15 -11.38
C ILE A 15 -39.83 -39.90 -12.66
N LEU A 16 -38.78 -39.46 -13.38
CA LEU A 16 -37.76 -40.32 -14.05
C LEU A 16 -36.63 -39.43 -14.62
N VAL A 17 -35.44 -39.38 -13.99
CA VAL A 17 -34.16 -40.09 -14.26
C VAL A 17 -33.31 -39.59 -15.46
N LEU A 18 -32.24 -38.87 -15.09
CA LEU A 18 -30.82 -38.81 -15.52
C LEU A 18 -30.32 -39.40 -16.87
N ALA A 19 -29.61 -38.56 -17.62
CA ALA A 19 -28.26 -38.74 -18.24
C ALA A 19 -27.90 -37.38 -18.91
N GLY A 20 -26.79 -36.68 -18.72
CA GLY A 20 -25.39 -37.10 -18.61
C GLY A 20 -24.69 -36.93 -19.97
N CYS A 21 -24.10 -35.76 -20.26
CA CYS A 21 -22.92 -35.56 -21.12
C CYS A 21 -22.48 -34.09 -21.13
N ALA A 22 -21.15 -33.90 -21.16
CA ALA A 22 -20.41 -32.66 -21.01
C ALA A 22 -20.00 -32.02 -22.37
N ALA A 23 -19.47 -30.79 -22.23
CA ALA A 23 -18.59 -30.04 -23.14
C ALA A 23 -19.22 -29.13 -24.23
N PRO A 24 -18.49 -28.13 -24.74
CA PRO A 24 -17.67 -27.13 -24.03
C PRO A 24 -17.97 -25.67 -24.48
N SER A 25 -17.29 -24.73 -23.83
CA SER A 25 -17.13 -23.30 -24.14
C SER A 25 -16.82 -23.00 -25.60
N GLN A 26 -17.44 -21.95 -26.15
CA GLN A 26 -17.03 -21.34 -27.42
C GLN A 26 -16.56 -19.90 -27.20
N GLU A 27 -15.34 -19.65 -27.67
CA GLU A 27 -14.71 -18.35 -27.88
C GLU A 27 -15.57 -17.42 -28.73
N VAL A 28 -15.59 -16.15 -28.34
CA VAL A 28 -16.11 -15.05 -29.17
C VAL A 28 -15.01 -14.62 -30.12
N VAL A 29 -15.14 -14.98 -31.40
CA VAL A 29 -14.33 -14.47 -32.51
C VAL A 29 -14.93 -13.14 -32.96
N VAL A 30 -14.15 -12.06 -32.88
CA VAL A 30 -14.47 -10.76 -33.48
C VAL A 30 -14.19 -10.88 -34.99
N THR A 31 -15.25 -10.86 -35.80
CA THR A 31 -15.13 -10.70 -37.25
C THR A 31 -15.29 -9.23 -37.63
N GLU A 32 -14.22 -8.64 -38.16
CA GLU A 32 -14.26 -7.34 -38.84
C GLU A 32 -15.11 -7.43 -40.12
N SER A 33 -16.04 -6.50 -40.27
CA SER A 33 -16.83 -6.33 -41.50
C SER A 33 -16.23 -5.22 -42.36
N VAL A 34 -15.73 -5.61 -43.53
CA VAL A 34 -15.37 -4.75 -44.65
C VAL A 34 -16.63 -4.10 -45.23
N GLY A 35 -16.65 -2.78 -45.32
CA GLY A 35 -17.65 -2.00 -46.04
C GLY A 35 -16.94 -0.94 -46.90
N ALA A 36 -16.80 -1.23 -48.19
CA ALA A 36 -16.33 -0.31 -49.21
C ALA A 36 -17.35 0.80 -49.47
N ASN A 37 -16.87 2.04 -49.66
CA ASN A 37 -17.41 2.97 -50.63
C ASN A 37 -16.29 3.88 -51.13
N GLU A 38 -16.15 3.87 -52.45
CA GLU A 38 -15.29 4.70 -53.27
C GLU A 38 -15.82 6.15 -53.27
N ASP A 39 -14.92 7.13 -53.24
CA ASP A 39 -15.00 8.28 -54.14
C ASP A 39 -13.65 9.02 -54.24
N GLU A 40 -13.46 9.60 -55.41
CA GLU A 40 -12.23 9.91 -56.14
C GLU A 40 -11.32 11.07 -55.62
N ASN A 41 -10.03 10.93 -56.00
CA ASN A 41 -9.05 11.95 -56.43
C ASN A 41 -8.55 13.03 -55.43
N ASP A 42 -7.28 12.94 -55.02
CA ASP A 42 -6.25 13.76 -55.67
C ASP A 42 -4.84 13.16 -55.53
N VAL A 43 -4.05 13.38 -56.57
CA VAL A 43 -2.72 12.82 -56.84
C VAL A 43 -1.64 13.69 -56.18
N ILE A 44 -0.63 13.10 -55.55
CA ILE A 44 0.81 13.41 -55.73
C ILE A 44 1.61 12.18 -55.27
N ASP A 45 2.37 11.67 -56.22
CA ASP A 45 3.34 10.59 -56.18
C ASP A 45 4.75 11.20 -56.00
N VAL A 46 5.60 10.67 -55.11
CA VAL A 46 7.06 10.49 -55.30
C VAL A 46 7.58 9.51 -54.23
N ASP A 47 7.94 8.31 -54.68
CA ASP A 47 9.09 7.44 -54.34
C ASP A 47 9.68 7.52 -52.91
N GLY A 48 9.88 6.44 -52.16
CA GLY A 48 10.22 5.07 -52.58
C GLY A 48 11.57 4.70 -51.95
N ALA A 49 11.59 3.69 -51.08
CA ALA A 49 12.67 2.72 -50.91
C ALA A 49 12.39 1.81 -49.70
N SER A 50 12.02 0.59 -50.02
CA SER A 50 12.13 -0.61 -49.21
C SER A 50 13.57 -0.85 -48.70
N ASP A 51 13.72 -1.33 -47.48
CA ASP A 51 14.49 -2.55 -47.27
C ASP A 51 13.97 -3.35 -46.07
N ASP A 52 13.88 -4.63 -46.32
CA ASP A 52 13.38 -5.72 -45.50
C ASP A 52 14.59 -6.37 -44.79
N SER A 53 14.38 -7.01 -43.63
CA SER A 53 15.22 -8.06 -43.00
C SER A 53 15.32 -7.93 -41.48
N ALA A 54 14.48 -8.66 -40.78
CA ALA A 54 14.89 -9.45 -39.61
C ALA A 54 15.63 -10.73 -40.13
N PRO A 55 16.40 -11.54 -39.35
CA PRO A 55 16.06 -11.88 -37.96
C PRO A 55 17.19 -12.38 -36.99
N THR A 56 16.75 -12.68 -35.76
CA THR A 56 17.18 -13.74 -34.79
C THR A 56 18.52 -13.72 -34.02
N THR A 57 18.36 -13.74 -32.69
CA THR A 57 18.95 -14.63 -31.65
C THR A 57 20.47 -14.73 -31.45
N ALA A 58 20.94 -14.40 -30.24
CA ALA A 58 21.61 -15.34 -29.32
C ALA A 58 22.08 -14.66 -28.02
N ASP A 59 21.61 -15.16 -26.88
CA ASP A 59 22.33 -15.17 -25.59
C ASP A 59 23.62 -16.00 -25.75
N PRO A 60 24.72 -15.68 -25.04
CA PRO A 60 24.98 -16.45 -23.83
C PRO A 60 25.72 -15.73 -22.69
N TYR A 61 25.35 -16.06 -21.46
CA TYR A 61 26.24 -16.08 -20.30
C TYR A 61 27.36 -17.13 -20.48
N ALA A 62 28.63 -16.75 -20.31
CA ALA A 62 29.67 -17.56 -19.69
C ALA A 62 30.92 -16.73 -19.36
N ALA A 63 31.46 -16.99 -18.17
CA ALA A 63 32.58 -16.34 -17.50
C ALA A 63 33.94 -16.47 -18.19
N GLU A 64 34.83 -15.50 -17.97
CA GLU A 64 36.28 -15.72 -17.85
C GLU A 64 36.89 -14.80 -16.77
N GLU A 65 37.76 -15.40 -15.96
CA GLU A 65 38.48 -14.87 -14.80
C GLU A 65 39.74 -14.06 -15.20
N ASP A 66 40.15 -13.20 -14.26
CA ASP A 66 41.51 -12.77 -13.90
C ASP A 66 42.53 -12.37 -14.99
N GLN A 67 42.97 -11.11 -14.90
CA GLN A 67 44.39 -10.81 -14.69
C GLN A 67 44.62 -9.39 -14.15
N ALA A 68 45.13 -9.33 -12.91
CA ALA A 68 45.67 -8.15 -12.25
C ALA A 68 46.96 -7.66 -12.94
N MET A 69 47.11 -6.33 -13.03
CA MET A 69 48.40 -5.68 -13.27
C MET A 69 48.77 -4.83 -12.06
N GLU A 70 49.96 -5.12 -11.54
CA GLU A 70 50.69 -4.42 -10.49
C GLU A 70 51.11 -3.02 -10.96
N GLU A 71 51.02 -2.02 -10.08
CA GLU A 71 51.74 -0.77 -10.26
C GLU A 71 52.43 -0.39 -8.94
N GLU A 72 53.77 -0.34 -9.01
CA GLU A 72 54.68 -0.08 -7.90
C GLU A 72 54.83 1.41 -7.56
N ALA A 73 54.94 1.68 -6.26
CA ALA A 73 55.36 2.95 -5.69
C ALA A 73 56.90 3.06 -5.64
N PRO A 74 57.49 4.28 -5.76
CA PRO A 74 58.89 4.48 -5.41
C PRO A 74 59.07 5.05 -3.99
N ALA A 75 60.07 4.51 -3.31
CA ALA A 75 60.58 4.92 -2.01
C ALA A 75 61.52 6.15 -2.09
N SER A 76 61.62 6.90 -0.99
CA SER A 76 62.81 7.72 -0.68
C SER A 76 63.05 7.77 0.83
N GLU A 77 64.24 7.32 1.24
CA GLU A 77 64.82 7.45 2.59
C GLU A 77 65.63 8.76 2.74
N GLY A 78 65.81 9.25 3.98
CA GLY A 78 67.04 9.98 4.35
C GLY A 78 66.96 11.10 5.41
N ASP A 79 67.38 10.76 6.63
CA ASP A 79 68.12 11.54 7.66
C ASP A 79 67.45 12.51 8.66
N ASP A 80 67.34 12.02 9.92
CA ASP A 80 68.03 12.46 11.17
C ASP A 80 68.26 13.96 11.49
N ASP A 81 67.67 14.46 12.59
CA ASP A 81 68.46 15.01 13.73
C ASP A 81 67.65 15.11 15.06
N ARG A 82 68.39 15.20 16.17
CA ARG A 82 68.13 14.75 17.55
C ARG A 82 67.51 15.78 18.52
N GLY A 83 66.92 15.24 19.60
CA GLY A 83 66.83 15.82 20.95
C GLY A 83 65.41 15.71 21.55
N GLY A 84 65.09 15.09 22.68
CA GLY A 84 65.83 14.67 23.87
C GLY A 84 65.00 15.08 25.10
N GLY A 85 64.39 14.15 25.82
CA GLY A 85 63.66 14.43 27.07
C GLY A 85 62.89 13.23 27.63
N GLU A 86 63.32 12.76 28.81
CA GLU A 86 62.90 11.54 29.52
C GLU A 86 61.47 11.58 30.09
N GLY A 87 60.80 10.42 30.17
CA GLY A 87 59.56 10.22 30.92
C GLY A 87 59.07 8.76 30.95
N ALA A 88 59.34 8.10 32.08
CA ALA A 88 58.88 6.80 32.59
C ALA A 88 57.75 6.01 31.86
N GLY A 89 57.97 4.69 31.74
CA GLY A 89 57.04 3.73 31.16
C GLY A 89 55.81 3.39 32.01
N GLY A 90 54.72 3.10 31.29
CA GLY A 90 53.49 2.42 31.72
C GLY A 90 52.99 1.54 30.56
N PRO A 91 52.16 0.52 30.80
CA PRO A 91 51.89 -0.54 29.84
C PRO A 91 51.08 -0.04 28.62
N ALA A 92 51.29 -0.70 27.48
CA ALA A 92 50.63 -0.42 26.22
C ALA A 92 49.09 -0.51 26.37
N GLU A 93 48.42 0.62 26.13
CA GLU A 93 46.98 0.65 25.90
C GLU A 93 46.69 0.17 24.47
N SER A 94 45.80 -0.81 24.38
CA SER A 94 45.22 -1.31 23.14
C SER A 94 44.55 -0.15 22.36
N PRO A 95 44.55 -0.19 21.02
CA PRO A 95 43.91 0.85 20.23
C PRO A 95 42.41 0.90 20.58
N SER A 96 41.96 2.10 20.91
CA SER A 96 40.55 2.43 21.15
C SER A 96 39.74 2.02 19.94
N VAL A 97 38.83 1.08 20.15
CA VAL A 97 37.77 0.77 19.20
C VAL A 97 36.99 2.07 19.00
N VAL A 98 36.85 2.47 17.74
CA VAL A 98 35.97 3.56 17.35
C VAL A 98 34.58 3.17 17.86
N ASP A 99 34.01 3.97 18.76
CA ASP A 99 32.58 3.89 19.06
C ASP A 99 31.88 4.15 17.72
N GLU A 100 31.37 3.10 17.08
CA GLU A 100 30.25 3.26 16.16
C GLU A 100 29.18 3.95 16.99
N GLN A 101 28.96 5.22 16.70
CA GLN A 101 27.87 5.98 17.30
C GLN A 101 26.60 5.20 17.02
N PHE A 102 26.10 4.51 18.04
CA PHE A 102 24.77 3.95 18.08
C PHE A 102 23.83 5.10 17.71
N GLN A 103 23.31 5.09 16.48
CA GLN A 103 22.23 5.99 16.12
C GLN A 103 21.07 5.68 17.06
N PRO A 104 20.40 6.68 17.65
CA PRO A 104 19.24 6.41 18.48
C PRO A 104 18.22 5.61 17.66
N ASP A 105 17.65 4.55 18.25
CA ASP A 105 16.62 3.74 17.62
C ASP A 105 15.52 4.65 17.06
N LEU A 106 15.14 4.43 15.79
CA LEU A 106 14.21 5.29 15.09
C LEU A 106 12.84 5.19 15.75
N SER A 107 12.47 6.22 16.52
CA SER A 107 11.19 6.24 17.23
C SER A 107 10.11 6.81 16.31
N ALA A 108 8.88 6.31 16.42
CA ALA A 108 7.76 6.70 15.57
C ALA A 108 6.48 6.89 16.39
N GLY A 109 5.66 7.85 15.97
CA GLY A 109 4.30 8.06 16.41
C GLY A 109 3.29 7.62 15.36
N GLU A 110 2.04 7.40 15.75
CA GLU A 110 0.95 7.08 14.83
C GLU A 110 -0.31 7.89 15.09
N ILE A 111 -1.08 8.13 14.02
CA ILE A 111 -2.41 8.72 14.03
C ILE A 111 -3.35 7.77 13.28
N ASN A 112 -4.43 7.37 13.95
CA ASN A 112 -5.54 6.65 13.31
C ASN A 112 -6.71 7.62 13.07
N ASP A 113 -6.70 8.22 11.88
CA ASP A 113 -7.71 9.21 11.46
C ASP A 113 -9.12 8.62 11.33
N ASN A 114 -9.27 7.29 11.24
CA ASN A 114 -10.59 6.65 11.28
C ASN A 114 -11.14 6.52 12.69
N SER A 115 -10.29 6.26 13.68
CA SER A 115 -10.65 6.23 15.10
C SER A 115 -10.94 7.64 15.63
N GLU A 116 -10.16 8.64 15.20
CA GLU A 116 -10.32 10.05 15.58
C GLU A 116 -10.98 10.90 14.49
N PHE A 117 -12.06 10.39 13.90
CA PHE A 117 -12.61 10.95 12.66
C PHE A 117 -13.05 12.42 12.73
N ASP A 118 -13.65 12.85 13.84
CA ASP A 118 -14.03 14.26 14.02
C ASP A 118 -12.80 15.19 14.06
N ALA A 119 -11.69 14.72 14.67
CA ALA A 119 -10.42 15.44 14.70
C ALA A 119 -9.80 15.48 13.29
N TYR A 120 -9.87 14.39 12.54
CA TYR A 120 -9.43 14.35 11.15
C TYR A 120 -10.22 15.32 10.25
N LEU A 121 -11.55 15.37 10.37
CA LEU A 121 -12.36 16.35 9.63
C LEU A 121 -12.03 17.78 10.04
N GLN A 122 -11.66 18.02 11.30
CA GLN A 122 -11.18 19.33 11.75
C GLN A 122 -9.82 19.68 11.14
N TYR A 123 -8.87 18.76 11.16
CA TYR A 123 -7.58 18.88 10.50
C TYR A 123 -7.75 19.29 9.03
N ARG A 124 -8.62 18.61 8.29
CA ARG A 124 -8.86 18.93 6.87
C ARG A 124 -9.44 20.32 6.65
N ARG A 125 -10.38 20.75 7.51
CA ARG A 125 -10.94 22.12 7.47
C ARG A 125 -9.87 23.17 7.76
N ASP A 126 -8.97 22.90 8.70
CA ASP A 126 -7.87 23.80 9.04
C ASP A 126 -6.84 23.86 7.91
N TYR A 127 -6.48 22.73 7.31
CA TYR A 127 -5.62 22.70 6.12
C TYR A 127 -6.22 23.54 4.98
N ALA A 128 -7.49 23.32 4.64
CA ALA A 128 -8.18 24.09 3.61
C ALA A 128 -8.23 25.61 3.91
N ARG A 129 -8.27 25.98 5.19
CA ARG A 129 -8.34 27.37 5.64
C ARG A 129 -6.99 28.07 5.66
N PHE A 130 -5.94 27.40 6.12
CA PHE A 130 -4.65 28.01 6.42
C PHE A 130 -3.58 27.73 5.36
N VAL A 131 -3.67 26.59 4.66
CA VAL A 131 -2.73 26.17 3.60
C VAL A 131 -3.40 26.29 2.22
N GLY A 132 -4.61 25.75 2.08
CA GLY A 132 -5.40 25.74 0.85
C GLY A 132 -5.29 24.43 0.08
N LEU A 133 -6.33 24.09 -0.69
CA LEU A 133 -6.46 22.81 -1.39
C LEU A 133 -5.91 22.79 -2.83
N ALA A 134 -5.22 23.85 -3.25
CA ALA A 134 -4.81 24.00 -4.66
C ALA A 134 -3.75 22.97 -5.10
N ASN A 135 -2.98 22.44 -4.16
CA ASN A 135 -1.86 21.52 -4.41
C ASN A 135 -2.15 20.11 -3.86
N VAL A 136 -3.41 19.76 -3.64
CA VAL A 136 -3.82 18.42 -3.24
C VAL A 136 -5.05 18.02 -4.04
N LEU A 137 -5.18 16.73 -4.33
CA LEU A 137 -6.41 16.15 -4.88
C LEU A 137 -7.32 15.80 -3.70
N ASP A 138 -8.20 16.75 -3.38
CA ASP A 138 -9.08 16.65 -2.22
C ASP A 138 -10.27 15.71 -2.49
N VAL A 139 -10.39 14.64 -1.70
CA VAL A 139 -11.55 13.72 -1.75
C VAL A 139 -12.47 13.96 -0.56
N ASP A 140 -13.71 14.38 -0.78
CA ASP A 140 -14.65 14.67 0.32
C ASP A 140 -15.08 13.38 1.04
N VAL A 141 -14.57 13.20 2.26
CA VAL A 141 -14.93 12.07 3.14
C VAL A 141 -15.83 12.50 4.28
N SER A 142 -16.38 13.72 4.29
CA SER A 142 -17.15 14.26 5.42
C SER A 142 -18.42 13.47 5.75
N GLN A 143 -18.90 12.65 4.81
CA GLN A 143 -19.90 11.61 5.02
C GLN A 143 -19.22 10.24 5.05
N ARG A 144 -19.47 9.46 6.11
CA ARG A 144 -18.84 8.15 6.31
C ARG A 144 -19.82 7.12 6.82
N HIS A 145 -19.96 6.02 6.10
CA HIS A 145 -20.60 4.81 6.61
C HIS A 145 -19.55 3.73 6.89
N MET A 146 -19.51 3.24 8.12
CA MET A 146 -18.66 2.11 8.50
C MET A 146 -19.49 0.83 8.46
N LEU A 147 -19.21 -0.05 7.51
CA LEU A 147 -19.84 -1.36 7.46
C LEU A 147 -18.94 -2.36 8.18
N ARG A 148 -19.51 -3.06 9.15
CA ARG A 148 -18.87 -4.10 9.94
C ARG A 148 -19.45 -5.45 9.53
N ILE A 149 -18.69 -6.24 8.79
CA ILE A 149 -19.13 -7.52 8.25
C ILE A 149 -18.61 -8.65 9.14
N THR A 150 -19.53 -9.42 9.71
CA THR A 150 -19.22 -10.53 10.62
C THR A 150 -19.86 -11.84 10.18
N THR A 151 -19.30 -12.96 10.63
CA THR A 151 -19.95 -14.27 10.58
C THR A 151 -21.09 -14.34 11.61
N PRO A 152 -21.97 -15.34 11.57
CA PRO A 152 -23.00 -15.54 12.60
C PRO A 152 -22.45 -15.68 14.03
N ASP A 153 -21.18 -16.11 14.17
CA ASP A 153 -20.48 -16.23 15.45
C ASP A 153 -19.80 -14.91 15.90
N GLY A 154 -19.94 -13.84 15.13
CA GLY A 154 -19.42 -12.51 15.46
C GLY A 154 -17.95 -12.29 15.12
N LEU A 155 -17.33 -13.19 14.34
CA LEU A 155 -15.96 -13.02 13.84
C LEU A 155 -15.96 -12.15 12.57
N PRO A 156 -14.91 -11.33 12.32
CA PRO A 156 -14.84 -10.53 11.11
C PRO A 156 -14.71 -11.39 9.85
N VAL A 157 -15.30 -10.90 8.74
CA VAL A 157 -15.15 -11.53 7.42
C VAL A 157 -14.09 -10.78 6.62
N LEU A 158 -12.95 -11.43 6.38
CA LEU A 158 -11.87 -10.92 5.53
C LEU A 158 -12.23 -11.04 4.04
N GLY A 159 -11.98 -9.99 3.25
CA GLY A 159 -12.11 -10.03 1.79
C GLY A 159 -13.54 -10.24 1.28
N ALA A 160 -14.56 -9.81 2.02
CA ALA A 160 -15.92 -9.69 1.50
C ALA A 160 -15.97 -8.52 0.52
N THR A 161 -16.55 -8.74 -0.66
CA THR A 161 -16.77 -7.69 -1.65
C THR A 161 -17.99 -6.85 -1.26
N VAL A 162 -17.80 -5.54 -1.13
CA VAL A 162 -18.84 -4.57 -0.81
C VAL A 162 -19.08 -3.70 -2.05
N THR A 163 -20.22 -3.87 -2.70
CA THR A 163 -20.58 -3.12 -3.92
C THR A 163 -21.65 -2.08 -3.59
N ILE A 164 -21.41 -0.82 -3.96
CA ILE A 164 -22.23 0.33 -3.57
C ILE A 164 -22.89 0.95 -4.79
N TYR A 165 -24.21 1.15 -4.72
CA TYR A 165 -25.01 1.69 -5.81
C TYR A 165 -25.84 2.91 -5.38
N ASP A 166 -25.91 3.91 -6.27
CA ASP A 166 -26.93 4.95 -6.26
C ASP A 166 -27.96 4.63 -7.34
N GLY A 167 -29.12 4.12 -6.91
CA GLY A 167 -30.11 3.53 -7.81
C GLY A 167 -29.52 2.36 -8.60
N GLN A 168 -29.31 2.55 -9.90
CA GLN A 168 -28.69 1.56 -10.80
C GLN A 168 -27.21 1.87 -11.11
N ASN A 169 -26.70 3.01 -10.65
CA ASN A 169 -25.33 3.43 -10.92
C ASN A 169 -24.38 2.81 -9.91
N LEU A 170 -23.40 2.04 -10.38
CA LEU A 170 -22.31 1.54 -9.54
C LEU A 170 -21.40 2.72 -9.16
N LEU A 171 -21.26 2.96 -7.86
CA LEU A 171 -20.38 4.00 -7.34
C LEU A 171 -18.98 3.47 -7.04
N ALA A 172 -18.91 2.36 -6.31
CA ALA A 172 -17.64 1.79 -5.86
C ALA A 172 -17.79 0.29 -5.56
N THR A 173 -16.65 -0.41 -5.65
CA THR A 173 -16.48 -1.77 -5.14
C THR A 173 -15.31 -1.74 -4.16
N LEU A 174 -15.54 -2.23 -2.94
CA LEU A 174 -14.57 -2.29 -1.86
C LEU A 174 -14.35 -3.74 -1.41
N GLN A 175 -13.27 -4.00 -0.70
CA GLN A 175 -13.08 -5.26 0.03
C GLN A 175 -12.86 -5.00 1.52
N THR A 176 -13.46 -5.84 2.36
CA THR A 176 -13.20 -5.80 3.80
C THR A 176 -11.77 -6.27 4.11
N ASN A 177 -11.16 -5.60 5.08
CA ASN A 177 -9.83 -5.95 5.60
C ASN A 177 -9.94 -6.98 6.75
N ALA A 178 -8.84 -7.20 7.50
CA ALA A 178 -8.78 -8.19 8.57
C ALA A 178 -9.75 -7.94 9.73
N THR A 179 -10.16 -6.69 9.95
CA THR A 179 -11.17 -6.33 10.97
C THR A 179 -12.60 -6.51 10.47
N GLY A 180 -12.81 -6.96 9.23
CA GLY A 180 -14.13 -7.11 8.63
C GLY A 180 -14.80 -5.77 8.30
N ILE A 181 -14.06 -4.67 8.35
CA ILE A 181 -14.58 -3.31 8.11
C ILE A 181 -14.39 -2.90 6.65
N ALA A 182 -15.39 -2.22 6.11
CA ALA A 182 -15.28 -1.40 4.90
C ALA A 182 -15.84 0.00 5.17
N TYR A 183 -15.06 1.03 4.85
CA TYR A 183 -15.49 2.43 4.94
C TYR A 183 -16.06 2.91 3.60
N VAL A 184 -17.26 3.46 3.63
CA VAL A 184 -17.94 4.03 2.46
C VAL A 184 -18.04 5.54 2.64
N PHE A 185 -17.53 6.28 1.67
CA PHE A 185 -17.55 7.74 1.66
C PHE A 185 -18.44 8.24 0.51
N PRO A 186 -19.75 8.47 0.72
CA PRO A 186 -20.67 8.83 -0.36
C PRO A 186 -20.21 10.03 -1.18
N LEU A 187 -19.68 11.07 -0.51
CA LEU A 187 -19.22 12.31 -1.15
C LEU A 187 -17.92 12.15 -1.96
N ALA A 188 -17.21 11.04 -1.80
CA ALA A 188 -16.06 10.70 -2.65
C ALA A 188 -16.51 10.25 -4.05
N TYR A 189 -17.74 9.74 -4.20
CA TYR A 189 -18.22 9.12 -5.43
C TYR A 189 -19.36 9.91 -6.11
N THR A 190 -20.13 10.68 -5.34
CA THR A 190 -21.33 11.37 -5.81
C THR A 190 -21.62 12.63 -4.99
N ASN A 191 -22.39 13.56 -5.56
CA ASN A 191 -22.72 14.83 -4.92
C ASN A 191 -23.93 14.72 -3.96
N GLY A 192 -23.87 13.81 -2.97
CA GLY A 192 -24.82 13.76 -1.84
C GLY A 192 -25.97 12.77 -1.98
N ALA A 193 -25.67 11.49 -2.20
CA ALA A 193 -26.67 10.43 -2.13
C ALA A 193 -27.05 10.14 -0.66
N ALA A 194 -28.31 10.43 -0.31
CA ALA A 194 -28.85 10.18 1.03
C ALA A 194 -29.21 8.69 1.30
N ASN A 195 -29.30 7.89 0.24
CA ASN A 195 -29.67 6.47 0.31
C ASN A 195 -28.84 5.67 -0.70
N LEU A 196 -27.95 4.81 -0.21
CA LEU A 196 -27.12 3.94 -1.04
C LEU A 196 -27.54 2.49 -0.89
N ASN A 197 -27.70 1.76 -2.00
CA ASN A 197 -27.96 0.33 -1.96
C ASN A 197 -26.61 -0.38 -1.93
N VAL A 198 -26.38 -1.23 -0.93
CA VAL A 198 -25.14 -1.98 -0.78
C VAL A 198 -25.41 -3.47 -0.88
N THR A 199 -24.54 -4.16 -1.62
CA THR A 199 -24.48 -5.62 -1.65
C THR A 199 -23.15 -6.07 -1.08
N VAL A 200 -23.19 -6.91 -0.04
CA VAL A 200 -22.02 -7.55 0.56
C VAL A 200 -21.99 -9.01 0.11
N ARG A 201 -20.85 -9.50 -0.37
CA ARG A 201 -20.72 -10.87 -0.87
C ARG A 201 -19.40 -11.52 -0.46
N LYS A 202 -19.45 -12.79 -0.08
CA LYS A 202 -18.30 -13.67 0.10
C LYS A 202 -18.67 -15.08 -0.37
N GLY A 203 -17.97 -15.59 -1.38
CA GLY A 203 -18.38 -16.85 -2.03
C GLY A 203 -19.83 -16.76 -2.52
N ASP A 204 -20.67 -17.70 -2.04
CA ASP A 204 -22.10 -17.77 -2.31
C ASP A 204 -22.96 -16.96 -1.32
N ALA A 205 -22.39 -16.52 -0.20
CA ALA A 205 -23.09 -15.74 0.81
C ALA A 205 -23.27 -14.30 0.31
N VAL A 206 -24.50 -13.78 0.39
CA VAL A 206 -24.87 -12.44 -0.07
C VAL A 206 -25.83 -11.79 0.92
N GLU A 207 -25.56 -10.55 1.27
CA GLU A 207 -26.47 -9.70 2.03
C GLU A 207 -26.67 -8.35 1.34
N GLN A 208 -27.84 -7.74 1.55
CA GLN A 208 -28.20 -6.44 0.99
C GLN A 208 -28.73 -5.52 2.06
N LEU A 209 -28.28 -4.27 2.03
CA LEU A 209 -28.70 -3.23 2.95
C LEU A 209 -28.79 -1.88 2.24
N ASN A 210 -29.54 -0.96 2.85
CA ASN A 210 -29.57 0.43 2.44
C ASN A 210 -28.84 1.26 3.49
N LEU A 211 -27.83 2.01 3.06
CA LEU A 211 -27.20 3.03 3.90
C LEU A 211 -28.08 4.27 3.83
N GLU A 212 -28.66 4.65 4.96
CA GLU A 212 -29.51 5.82 5.11
C GLU A 212 -28.80 6.89 5.95
N GLY A 213 -29.03 8.17 5.65
CA GLY A 213 -28.46 9.29 6.40
C GLY A 213 -27.10 9.74 5.87
N GLU A 214 -26.43 10.61 6.63
CA GLU A 214 -25.15 11.22 6.22
C GLU A 214 -23.93 10.41 6.66
N THR A 215 -23.97 9.84 7.87
CA THR A 215 -22.89 9.05 8.48
C THR A 215 -23.53 7.98 9.37
N GLY A 216 -22.94 6.79 9.47
CA GLY A 216 -23.48 5.72 10.31
C GLY A 216 -22.62 4.47 10.40
N GLU A 217 -22.92 3.61 11.36
CA GLU A 217 -22.30 2.30 11.54
C GLU A 217 -23.32 1.19 11.28
N TRP A 218 -22.91 0.16 10.54
CA TRP A 218 -23.81 -0.87 10.02
C TRP A 218 -23.22 -2.25 10.25
N ASP A 219 -23.86 -3.02 11.13
CA ASP A 219 -23.51 -4.43 11.32
C ASP A 219 -24.19 -5.28 10.24
N VAL A 220 -23.40 -6.07 9.52
CA VAL A 220 -23.86 -7.00 8.48
C VAL A 220 -23.38 -8.39 8.82
N VAL A 221 -24.33 -9.27 9.16
CA VAL A 221 -24.02 -10.68 9.40
C VAL A 221 -24.09 -11.43 8.08
N LEU A 222 -22.96 -11.99 7.64
CA LEU A 222 -22.84 -12.76 6.41
C LEU A 222 -22.61 -14.24 6.75
N ASP A 223 -23.47 -15.12 6.24
CA ASP A 223 -23.38 -16.58 6.48
C ASP A 223 -22.24 -17.22 5.68
N THR A 224 -21.01 -17.02 6.18
CA THR A 224 -19.77 -17.56 5.61
C THR A 224 -18.85 -18.06 6.72
N ASP A 225 -17.96 -18.98 6.37
CA ASP A 225 -16.89 -19.40 7.27
C ASP A 225 -15.90 -18.25 7.51
N PRO A 226 -15.35 -18.13 8.73
CA PRO A 226 -14.30 -17.16 9.04
C PRO A 226 -12.97 -17.55 8.38
N ALA A 227 -12.00 -16.63 8.40
CA ALA A 227 -10.65 -16.92 7.93
C ALA A 227 -9.99 -18.04 8.75
N GLU A 228 -9.31 -18.97 8.07
CA GLU A 228 -8.59 -20.08 8.72
C GLU A 228 -7.10 -19.77 8.90
N ALA A 229 -6.50 -20.31 9.96
CA ALA A 229 -5.06 -20.27 10.18
C ALA A 229 -4.34 -21.40 9.40
N PRO A 230 -3.12 -21.18 8.86
CA PRO A 230 -2.35 -19.93 8.92
C PRO A 230 -2.91 -18.88 7.95
N VAL A 231 -3.07 -17.65 8.45
CA VAL A 231 -3.58 -16.52 7.66
C VAL A 231 -2.58 -16.15 6.58
N GLN A 232 -3.07 -15.87 5.37
CA GLN A 232 -2.26 -15.33 4.30
C GLN A 232 -2.00 -13.84 4.57
N LEU A 233 -0.73 -13.44 4.62
CA LEU A 233 -0.30 -12.06 4.85
C LEU A 233 0.65 -11.59 3.75
N ASP A 234 0.26 -10.57 2.99
CA ASP A 234 1.14 -9.89 2.05
C ASP A 234 1.52 -8.52 2.61
N VAL A 235 2.83 -8.26 2.73
CA VAL A 235 3.38 -6.98 3.18
C VAL A 235 4.20 -6.36 2.06
N MET A 236 3.74 -5.22 1.54
CA MET A 236 4.43 -4.43 0.53
C MET A 236 5.14 -3.24 1.17
N PHE A 237 6.39 -3.01 0.82
CA PHE A 237 7.07 -1.74 1.10
C PHE A 237 7.11 -0.90 -0.17
N LEU A 238 6.50 0.28 -0.13
CA LEU A 238 6.59 1.29 -1.18
C LEU A 238 7.56 2.38 -0.70
N ILE A 239 8.75 2.47 -1.27
CA ILE A 239 9.86 3.27 -0.71
C ILE A 239 10.25 4.37 -1.69
N ASP A 240 10.29 5.61 -1.20
CA ASP A 240 10.98 6.71 -1.87
C ASP A 240 12.49 6.48 -1.84
N ALA A 241 13.12 6.41 -3.01
CA ALA A 241 14.55 6.19 -3.20
C ALA A 241 15.26 7.39 -3.84
N THR A 242 14.70 8.59 -3.67
CA THR A 242 15.35 9.86 -4.05
C THR A 242 16.49 10.20 -3.10
N GLY A 243 17.34 11.15 -3.50
CA GLY A 243 18.57 11.48 -2.79
C GLY A 243 18.38 12.00 -1.35
N SER A 244 17.25 12.61 -1.01
CA SER A 244 16.98 13.10 0.35
C SER A 244 16.77 11.97 1.36
N MET A 245 16.36 10.79 0.89
CA MET A 245 16.09 9.61 1.71
C MET A 245 17.31 8.74 2.01
N ASP A 246 18.55 9.19 1.73
CA ASP A 246 19.76 8.34 1.87
C ASP A 246 19.99 7.84 3.32
N ASP A 247 19.98 8.77 4.28
CA ASP A 247 20.16 8.45 5.70
C ASP A 247 18.97 7.64 6.25
N GLU A 248 17.75 7.96 5.80
CA GLU A 248 16.52 7.26 6.16
C GLU A 248 16.49 5.84 5.61
N ILE A 249 16.90 5.61 4.36
CA ILE A 249 16.95 4.28 3.75
C ILE A 249 17.97 3.41 4.46
N ALA A 250 19.13 3.95 4.86
CA ALA A 250 20.12 3.20 5.62
C ALA A 250 19.52 2.63 6.92
N GLN A 251 18.82 3.46 7.70
CA GLN A 251 18.13 3.06 8.93
C GLN A 251 16.90 2.16 8.65
N LEU A 252 16.14 2.48 7.61
CA LEU A 252 14.94 1.74 7.21
C LEU A 252 15.29 0.31 6.82
N LYS A 253 16.45 0.07 6.17
CA LYS A 253 16.94 -1.28 5.89
C LYS A 253 17.00 -2.10 7.18
N GLU A 254 17.69 -1.63 8.20
CA GLU A 254 17.83 -2.35 9.47
C GLU A 254 16.47 -2.64 10.12
N ASN A 255 15.57 -1.64 10.14
CA ASN A 255 14.21 -1.80 10.67
C ASN A 255 13.40 -2.82 9.88
N ILE A 256 13.40 -2.78 8.54
CA ILE A 256 12.66 -3.74 7.71
C ILE A 256 13.23 -5.16 7.87
N LEU A 257 14.56 -5.32 8.00
CA LEU A 257 15.17 -6.61 8.32
C LEU A 257 14.63 -7.14 9.65
N SER A 258 14.58 -6.30 10.69
CA SER A 258 14.00 -6.63 12.00
C SER A 258 12.52 -7.01 11.90
N ILE A 259 11.70 -6.18 11.24
CA ILE A 259 10.27 -6.41 11.02
C ILE A 259 10.05 -7.77 10.34
N SER A 260 10.77 -8.05 9.24
CA SER A 260 10.60 -9.29 8.48
C SER A 260 10.87 -10.53 9.32
N ALA A 261 11.91 -10.50 10.17
CA ALA A 261 12.24 -11.58 11.08
C ALA A 261 11.22 -11.74 12.21
N GLN A 262 10.77 -10.63 12.81
CA GLN A 262 9.78 -10.64 13.90
C GLN A 262 8.41 -11.12 13.43
N VAL A 263 7.94 -10.68 12.26
CA VAL A 263 6.65 -11.11 11.67
C VAL A 263 6.66 -12.62 11.38
N ALA A 264 7.76 -13.13 10.82
CA ALA A 264 7.91 -14.57 10.57
C ALA A 264 7.98 -15.41 11.86
N ALA A 265 8.39 -14.80 12.98
CA ALA A 265 8.48 -15.43 14.28
C ALA A 265 7.19 -15.28 15.13
N LEU A 266 6.13 -14.63 14.60
CA LEU A 266 4.89 -14.44 15.34
C LEU A 266 4.26 -15.80 15.74
N PRO A 267 3.67 -15.92 16.94
CA PRO A 267 3.02 -17.15 17.38
C PRO A 267 1.90 -17.64 16.47
N SER A 268 1.21 -16.74 15.76
CA SER A 268 0.17 -17.06 14.78
C SER A 268 0.70 -17.74 13.52
N GLN A 269 2.01 -17.70 13.28
CA GLN A 269 2.70 -18.28 12.13
C GLN A 269 2.00 -17.96 10.79
N PRO A 270 1.81 -16.65 10.47
CA PRO A 270 1.17 -16.26 9.23
C PRO A 270 1.98 -16.77 8.03
N ASN A 271 1.29 -17.13 6.96
CA ASN A 271 1.94 -17.39 5.68
C ASN A 271 2.28 -16.05 5.02
N VAL A 272 3.39 -15.45 5.46
CA VAL A 272 3.84 -14.12 5.07
C VAL A 272 4.61 -14.12 3.76
N ARG A 273 4.36 -13.13 2.90
CA ARG A 273 5.21 -12.76 1.77
C ARG A 273 5.55 -11.28 1.85
N PHE A 274 6.77 -10.93 1.48
CA PHE A 274 7.24 -9.55 1.40
C PHE A 274 7.48 -9.16 -0.05
N GLY A 275 7.02 -7.97 -0.43
CA GLY A 275 7.29 -7.33 -1.72
C GLY A 275 7.83 -5.92 -1.51
N MET A 276 8.46 -5.37 -2.54
CA MET A 276 8.96 -4.00 -2.49
C MET A 276 8.81 -3.32 -3.84
N VAL A 277 8.25 -2.12 -3.85
CA VAL A 277 8.38 -1.17 -4.95
C VAL A 277 9.17 0.00 -4.41
N HIS A 278 10.18 0.44 -5.13
CA HIS A 278 10.84 1.70 -4.81
C HIS A 278 10.84 2.60 -6.03
N TYR A 279 10.65 3.89 -5.79
CA TYR A 279 10.51 4.88 -6.84
C TYR A 279 11.51 6.01 -6.65
N ARG A 280 11.86 6.66 -7.76
CA ARG A 280 12.55 7.94 -7.77
C ARG A 280 11.72 8.91 -8.60
N ASP A 281 12.33 9.81 -9.36
CA ASP A 281 11.59 10.74 -10.19
C ASP A 281 11.77 10.58 -11.69
N ARG A 282 10.93 11.27 -12.45
CA ARG A 282 11.02 11.31 -13.91
C ARG A 282 12.30 12.02 -14.36
N GLY A 283 13.13 11.29 -15.09
CA GLY A 283 14.42 11.80 -15.58
C GLY A 283 15.61 11.23 -14.81
N ASP A 284 15.36 10.51 -13.72
CA ASP A 284 16.36 9.70 -13.05
C ASP A 284 16.70 8.42 -13.83
N GLU A 285 17.67 7.67 -13.31
CA GLU A 285 18.07 6.36 -13.85
C GLU A 285 16.87 5.40 -14.05
N TYR A 286 15.88 5.49 -13.16
CA TYR A 286 14.60 4.80 -13.26
C TYR A 286 13.55 5.59 -12.46
N VAL A 287 12.27 5.47 -12.86
CA VAL A 287 11.16 6.01 -12.06
C VAL A 287 10.70 5.00 -11.02
N THR A 288 10.57 3.71 -11.40
CA THR A 288 10.15 2.65 -10.49
C THR A 288 10.94 1.37 -10.70
N ARG A 289 11.14 0.61 -9.61
CA ARG A 289 11.69 -0.75 -9.61
C ARG A 289 10.85 -1.63 -8.70
N ILE A 290 10.60 -2.86 -9.16
CA ILE A 290 9.67 -3.79 -8.52
C ILE A 290 10.40 -5.06 -8.12
N THR A 291 10.27 -5.42 -6.85
CA THR A 291 10.59 -6.73 -6.28
C THR A 291 9.27 -7.44 -5.97
N GLN A 292 8.99 -8.51 -6.70
CA GLN A 292 7.77 -9.30 -6.52
C GLN A 292 7.71 -9.95 -5.13
N PHE A 293 6.49 -10.30 -4.71
CA PHE A 293 6.26 -10.97 -3.43
C PHE A 293 7.04 -12.28 -3.31
N THR A 294 7.79 -12.43 -2.22
CA THR A 294 8.50 -13.66 -1.88
C THR A 294 8.26 -14.06 -0.43
N GLY A 295 8.14 -15.36 -0.18
CA GLY A 295 8.14 -15.92 1.18
C GLY A 295 9.55 -16.15 1.74
N SER A 296 10.61 -15.94 0.93
CA SER A 296 11.99 -16.05 1.38
C SER A 296 12.46 -14.70 1.94
N ILE A 297 12.67 -14.68 3.25
CA ILE A 297 13.24 -13.53 3.95
C ILE A 297 14.58 -13.16 3.31
N ASP A 298 15.52 -14.11 3.17
CA ASP A 298 16.84 -13.84 2.57
C ASP A 298 16.79 -13.20 1.18
N THR A 299 15.85 -13.62 0.33
CA THR A 299 15.65 -13.04 -1.01
C THR A 299 15.19 -11.59 -0.92
N PHE A 300 14.20 -11.34 -0.06
CA PHE A 300 13.69 -9.99 0.17
C PHE A 300 14.75 -9.08 0.79
N GLN A 301 15.48 -9.56 1.80
CA GLN A 301 16.57 -8.84 2.45
C GLN A 301 17.68 -8.46 1.46
N SER A 302 18.05 -9.39 0.56
CA SER A 302 19.05 -9.12 -0.47
C SER A 302 18.59 -8.01 -1.42
N ALA A 303 17.34 -8.07 -1.90
CA ALA A 303 16.78 -7.04 -2.77
C ALA A 303 16.69 -5.67 -2.06
N LEU A 304 16.33 -5.65 -0.78
CA LEU A 304 16.27 -4.45 0.03
C LEU A 304 17.66 -3.80 0.19
N LEU A 305 18.71 -4.59 0.41
CA LEU A 305 20.07 -4.07 0.57
C LEU A 305 20.59 -3.38 -0.72
N GLU A 306 20.06 -3.73 -1.89
CA GLU A 306 20.40 -3.12 -3.18
C GLU A 306 19.75 -1.74 -3.41
N VAL A 307 18.75 -1.37 -2.62
CA VAL A 307 18.10 -0.05 -2.74
C VAL A 307 19.10 1.03 -2.38
N GLN A 308 19.24 2.04 -3.23
CA GLN A 308 20.11 3.18 -3.01
C GLN A 308 19.34 4.46 -3.29
N ALA A 309 19.43 5.41 -2.37
CA ALA A 309 18.97 6.77 -2.60
C ALA A 309 19.81 7.39 -3.71
N ALA A 310 19.17 7.89 -4.77
CA ALA A 310 19.82 8.77 -5.74
C ALA A 310 18.77 9.48 -6.57
N GLY A 311 19.21 10.45 -7.36
CA GLY A 311 18.29 11.21 -8.19
C GLY A 311 17.39 12.11 -7.36
N GLY A 312 16.20 12.36 -7.89
CA GLY A 312 15.35 13.47 -7.49
C GLY A 312 15.88 14.81 -8.00
N GLY A 313 15.33 15.88 -7.46
CA GLY A 313 15.75 17.23 -7.83
C GLY A 313 14.97 18.30 -7.09
N ASP A 314 13.84 18.69 -7.66
CA ASP A 314 12.82 19.49 -7.00
C ASP A 314 11.81 18.60 -6.30
N GLU A 315 11.41 18.94 -5.09
CA GLU A 315 10.17 18.42 -4.47
C GLU A 315 8.99 19.06 -5.22
N PRO A 316 7.94 18.33 -5.66
CA PRO A 316 7.49 16.96 -5.29
C PRO A 316 8.24 15.76 -5.94
N GLU A 317 7.79 14.50 -5.74
CA GLU A 317 8.42 13.28 -6.30
C GLU A 317 7.39 12.36 -7.04
N SER A 318 7.82 11.31 -7.77
CA SER A 318 6.91 10.43 -8.55
C SER A 318 6.16 9.34 -7.74
N LEU A 319 5.64 9.71 -6.56
CA LEU A 319 4.88 8.80 -5.69
C LEU A 319 3.63 8.21 -6.37
N ASN A 320 2.95 8.97 -7.24
CA ASN A 320 1.78 8.46 -7.97
C ASN A 320 2.11 7.21 -8.80
N GLU A 321 3.24 7.23 -9.53
CA GLU A 321 3.68 6.08 -10.30
C GLU A 321 4.08 4.93 -9.36
N GLY A 322 4.80 5.22 -8.28
CA GLY A 322 5.13 4.24 -7.25
C GLY A 322 3.90 3.51 -6.71
N MET A 323 2.85 4.26 -6.33
CA MET A 323 1.57 3.69 -5.87
C MET A 323 0.90 2.84 -6.94
N HIS A 324 0.82 3.32 -8.17
CA HIS A 324 0.22 2.57 -9.27
C HIS A 324 0.91 1.21 -9.45
N ARG A 325 2.26 1.19 -9.51
CA ARG A 325 3.03 -0.06 -9.64
C ARG A 325 2.84 -0.99 -8.45
N ALA A 326 2.82 -0.45 -7.22
CA ALA A 326 2.65 -1.24 -6.01
C ALA A 326 1.24 -1.84 -5.85
N ILE A 327 0.24 -1.34 -6.59
CA ILE A 327 -1.13 -1.85 -6.60
C ILE A 327 -1.34 -2.84 -7.75
N TRP A 328 -0.86 -2.51 -8.95
CA TRP A 328 -1.25 -3.21 -10.19
C TRP A 328 -0.18 -4.14 -10.77
N ASP A 329 1.10 -3.85 -10.56
CA ASP A 329 2.22 -4.54 -11.23
C ASP A 329 2.90 -5.57 -10.32
N VAL A 330 2.26 -5.92 -9.21
CA VAL A 330 2.73 -6.89 -8.23
C VAL A 330 1.72 -8.01 -7.99
N ASP A 331 2.21 -9.20 -7.66
CA ASP A 331 1.39 -10.41 -7.53
C ASP A 331 0.71 -10.54 -6.14
N TRP A 332 -0.13 -9.57 -5.76
CA TRP A 332 -0.97 -9.66 -4.55
C TRP A 332 -1.79 -10.95 -4.56
N ARG A 333 -1.79 -11.71 -3.44
CA ARG A 333 -2.66 -12.87 -3.30
C ARG A 333 -4.11 -12.42 -3.31
N GLN A 334 -4.93 -13.16 -4.04
CA GLN A 334 -6.37 -13.00 -4.07
C GLN A 334 -7.01 -13.85 -2.97
N GLU A 335 -8.19 -13.44 -2.51
CA GLU A 335 -9.01 -14.12 -1.49
C GLU A 335 -8.29 -14.34 -0.14
N ASP A 336 -9.00 -14.15 0.97
CA ASP A 336 -8.56 -14.48 2.35
C ASP A 336 -7.11 -14.09 2.73
N THR A 337 -6.65 -12.96 2.19
CA THR A 337 -5.31 -12.42 2.41
C THR A 337 -5.40 -11.06 3.07
N VAL A 338 -4.69 -10.90 4.18
CA VAL A 338 -4.42 -9.61 4.80
C VAL A 338 -3.37 -8.90 3.94
N LYS A 339 -3.71 -7.73 3.39
CA LYS A 339 -2.86 -6.97 2.48
C LYS A 339 -2.49 -5.63 3.12
N LEU A 340 -1.21 -5.46 3.43
CA LEU A 340 -0.69 -4.26 4.07
C LEU A 340 0.40 -3.66 3.18
N MET A 341 0.33 -2.35 2.97
CA MET A 341 1.36 -1.57 2.28
C MET A 341 1.92 -0.54 3.24
N PHE A 342 3.24 -0.51 3.43
CA PHE A 342 3.95 0.52 4.15
C PHE A 342 4.61 1.45 3.13
N LEU A 343 4.07 2.68 3.00
CA LEU A 343 4.59 3.71 2.11
C LEU A 343 5.60 4.56 2.89
N VAL A 344 6.87 4.60 2.53
CA VAL A 344 7.92 5.33 3.25
C VAL A 344 8.47 6.43 2.35
N ALA A 345 8.28 7.69 2.73
CA ALA A 345 8.62 8.83 1.90
C ALA A 345 8.70 10.14 2.70
N ASP A 346 9.45 11.12 2.18
CA ASP A 346 9.64 12.47 2.72
C ASP A 346 9.06 13.59 1.83
N ALA A 347 8.50 13.26 0.67
CA ALA A 347 7.95 14.23 -0.28
C ALA A 347 6.49 13.93 -0.72
N PRO A 348 5.69 14.96 -1.07
CA PRO A 348 4.40 14.78 -1.74
C PRO A 348 4.57 14.25 -3.18
N PRO A 349 3.50 13.70 -3.80
CA PRO A 349 3.49 13.41 -5.23
C PRO A 349 3.47 14.67 -6.11
N HIS A 350 4.08 14.59 -7.29
CA HIS A 350 3.81 15.52 -8.38
C HIS A 350 2.33 15.50 -8.78
N LEU A 351 1.74 16.67 -9.06
CA LEU A 351 0.36 16.80 -9.57
C LEU A 351 0.29 17.45 -10.95
N ASP A 352 1.44 17.87 -11.48
CA ASP A 352 1.60 18.63 -12.70
C ASP A 352 2.19 17.81 -13.85
N TYR A 353 2.68 16.60 -13.56
CA TYR A 353 3.14 15.66 -14.55
C TYR A 353 2.03 15.27 -15.54
N GLN A 354 2.32 15.52 -16.83
CA GLN A 354 1.42 15.11 -17.89
C GLN A 354 1.38 13.58 -17.98
N GLN A 355 0.17 13.04 -18.19
CA GLN A 355 -0.07 11.60 -18.33
C GLN A 355 0.43 10.80 -17.12
N ASP A 356 0.24 11.34 -15.92
CA ASP A 356 0.55 10.65 -14.67
C ASP A 356 -0.66 9.94 -14.08
N PHE A 357 -0.40 9.11 -13.07
CA PHE A 357 -1.42 8.52 -12.21
C PHE A 357 -1.87 9.52 -11.14
N ASP A 358 -2.95 9.19 -10.44
CA ASP A 358 -3.57 10.05 -9.43
C ASP A 358 -3.63 9.29 -8.11
N TYR A 359 -2.91 9.75 -7.08
CA TYR A 359 -2.93 9.08 -5.77
C TYR A 359 -4.35 8.93 -5.18
N ALA A 360 -5.29 9.83 -5.50
CA ALA A 360 -6.66 9.76 -5.03
C ALA A 360 -7.42 8.61 -5.72
N GLN A 361 -7.14 8.37 -7.00
CA GLN A 361 -7.64 7.19 -7.70
C GLN A 361 -6.94 5.91 -7.19
N GLU A 362 -5.63 5.96 -6.95
CA GLU A 362 -4.88 4.79 -6.49
C GLU A 362 -5.22 4.39 -5.05
N MET A 363 -5.48 5.32 -4.14
CA MET A 363 -6.00 4.97 -2.80
C MET A 363 -7.40 4.33 -2.88
N ALA A 364 -8.25 4.75 -3.82
CA ALA A 364 -9.54 4.11 -4.06
C ALA A 364 -9.37 2.70 -4.65
N ASN A 365 -8.41 2.50 -5.55
CA ASN A 365 -8.05 1.19 -6.07
C ASN A 365 -7.51 0.26 -4.95
N ALA A 366 -6.64 0.77 -4.07
CA ALA A 366 -6.14 0.03 -2.91
C ALA A 366 -7.28 -0.44 -2.01
N ALA A 367 -8.23 0.45 -1.69
CA ALA A 367 -9.44 0.10 -0.92
C ALA A 367 -10.31 -0.96 -1.64
N SER A 368 -10.39 -0.91 -2.97
CA SER A 368 -11.10 -1.92 -3.79
C SER A 368 -10.48 -3.33 -3.71
N PHE A 369 -9.18 -3.41 -3.43
CA PHE A 369 -8.43 -4.65 -3.26
C PHE A 369 -8.27 -5.07 -1.79
N GLY A 370 -8.79 -4.26 -0.87
CA GLY A 370 -8.66 -4.49 0.57
C GLY A 370 -7.23 -4.28 1.07
N ILE A 371 -6.44 -3.47 0.37
CA ILE A 371 -5.09 -3.09 0.76
C ILE A 371 -5.19 -1.93 1.75
N LYS A 372 -4.71 -2.12 2.98
CA LYS A 372 -4.48 -1.01 3.93
C LYS A 372 -3.13 -0.39 3.65
N VAL A 373 -3.11 0.92 3.46
CA VAL A 373 -1.87 1.68 3.28
C VAL A 373 -1.55 2.40 4.57
N HIS A 374 -0.35 2.16 5.09
CA HIS A 374 0.23 2.81 6.27
C HIS A 374 1.41 3.67 5.82
N PRO A 375 1.20 4.96 5.51
CA PRO A 375 2.30 5.86 5.22
C PRO A 375 3.16 6.09 6.46
N ILE A 376 4.47 6.06 6.30
CA ILE A 376 5.52 6.38 7.24
C ILE A 376 6.18 7.65 6.70
N ALA A 377 5.83 8.78 7.30
CA ALA A 377 6.41 10.08 6.98
C ALA A 377 7.84 10.15 7.52
N SER A 378 8.79 10.20 6.58
CA SER A 378 10.20 10.44 6.84
C SER A 378 10.47 11.89 7.25
N SER A 379 11.71 12.18 7.66
CA SER A 379 12.10 13.53 8.03
C SER A 379 11.93 14.49 6.83
N GLY A 380 11.40 15.69 7.06
CA GLY A 380 11.23 16.69 6.00
C GLY A 380 9.87 16.73 5.30
N LEU A 381 8.96 15.77 5.56
CA LEU A 381 7.63 15.78 4.93
C LEU A 381 6.86 17.06 5.25
N ASN A 382 6.52 17.81 4.21
CA ASN A 382 5.83 19.09 4.34
C ASN A 382 4.31 18.90 4.60
N ALA A 383 3.59 20.00 4.84
CA ALA A 383 2.15 19.96 5.12
C ALA A 383 1.31 19.37 3.97
N GLN A 384 1.72 19.56 2.71
CA GLN A 384 1.06 18.95 1.54
C GLN A 384 1.23 17.42 1.56
N GLY A 385 2.46 16.94 1.79
CA GLY A 385 2.76 15.52 1.94
C GLY A 385 1.97 14.89 3.10
N GLU A 386 1.98 15.52 4.27
CA GLU A 386 1.21 15.05 5.44
C GLU A 386 -0.28 14.92 5.12
N TYR A 387 -0.88 15.92 4.47
CA TYR A 387 -2.29 15.91 4.09
C TYR A 387 -2.62 14.72 3.18
N ILE A 388 -1.78 14.50 2.17
CA ILE A 388 -1.94 13.42 1.18
C ILE A 388 -1.79 12.06 1.86
N PHE A 389 -0.77 11.89 2.70
CA PHE A 389 -0.50 10.62 3.38
C PHE A 389 -1.61 10.28 4.36
N ARG A 390 -2.07 11.24 5.16
CA ARG A 390 -3.22 11.05 6.05
C ARG A 390 -4.50 10.72 5.28
N GLN A 391 -4.72 11.33 4.11
CA GLN A 391 -5.84 10.97 3.24
C GLN A 391 -5.75 9.52 2.73
N ILE A 392 -4.58 9.08 2.24
CA ILE A 392 -4.35 7.71 1.79
C ILE A 392 -4.58 6.70 2.93
N ALA A 393 -4.01 6.96 4.10
CA ALA A 393 -4.19 6.13 5.29
C ALA A 393 -5.67 6.02 5.68
N GLN A 394 -6.33 7.16 5.83
CA GLN A 394 -7.73 7.22 6.25
C GLN A 394 -8.66 6.54 5.24
N PHE A 395 -8.46 6.76 3.94
CA PHE A 395 -9.34 6.19 2.92
C PHE A 395 -9.22 4.66 2.84
N THR A 396 -8.01 4.13 3.03
CA THR A 396 -7.74 2.68 2.96
C THR A 396 -7.93 1.96 4.31
N GLY A 397 -8.17 2.71 5.39
CA GLY A 397 -8.33 2.14 6.73
C GLY A 397 -7.01 1.85 7.46
N GLY A 398 -5.89 2.41 6.99
CA GLY A 398 -4.59 2.34 7.64
C GLY A 398 -4.34 3.50 8.62
N ASN A 399 -3.12 3.54 9.14
CA ASN A 399 -2.63 4.54 10.09
C ASN A 399 -1.57 5.41 9.42
N PHE A 400 -1.56 6.70 9.74
CA PHE A 400 -0.45 7.57 9.40
C PHE A 400 0.62 7.48 10.49
N ILE A 401 1.85 7.14 10.10
CA ILE A 401 3.00 6.98 10.98
C ILE A 401 3.97 8.11 10.67
N PHE A 402 4.61 8.68 11.68
CA PHE A 402 5.61 9.73 11.51
C PHE A 402 6.81 9.47 12.41
N LEU A 403 8.01 9.73 11.90
CA LEU A 403 9.23 9.56 12.67
C LEU A 403 9.39 10.68 13.71
N THR A 404 9.88 10.33 14.89
CA THR A 404 10.16 11.25 15.99
C THR A 404 11.61 11.09 16.42
N TYR A 405 12.44 12.10 16.15
CA TYR A 405 13.79 12.16 16.69
C TYR A 405 13.75 12.88 18.04
N ASP A 406 14.43 12.35 19.05
CA ASP A 406 14.57 12.95 20.39
C ASP A 406 13.25 13.35 21.08
N SER A 407 12.17 12.57 20.86
CA SER A 407 10.81 12.86 21.39
C SER A 407 10.17 14.15 20.86
N GLN A 408 10.65 14.71 19.74
CA GLN A 408 9.99 15.80 19.02
C GLN A 408 9.31 15.24 17.76
N PRO A 409 7.98 15.43 17.62
CA PRO A 409 7.26 14.99 16.43
C PRO A 409 7.73 15.79 15.19
N GLN A 410 8.09 15.10 14.10
CA GLN A 410 8.48 15.75 12.83
C GLN A 410 7.28 16.06 11.93
N ALA A 411 6.16 15.37 12.12
CA ALA A 411 4.85 15.77 11.62
C ALA A 411 4.10 16.47 12.76
N SER A 412 3.64 17.71 12.55
CA SER A 412 2.98 18.47 13.62
C SER A 412 1.60 17.90 13.96
N GLY A 413 1.01 17.11 13.04
CA GLY A 413 -0.40 16.74 13.11
C GLY A 413 -1.36 17.93 12.96
N GLU A 414 -0.81 19.15 12.78
CA GLU A 414 -1.51 20.43 12.88
C GLU A 414 -1.17 21.36 11.70
N PRO A 415 -2.14 21.74 10.87
CA PRO A 415 -1.94 22.70 9.80
C PRO A 415 -1.79 24.13 10.36
N GLY A 416 -0.58 24.67 10.34
CA GLY A 416 -0.34 26.12 10.44
C GLY A 416 -0.50 26.78 11.82
N ARG A 417 -0.18 26.09 12.94
CA ARG A 417 -0.01 26.72 14.26
C ARG A 417 1.27 26.25 14.96
N ASP A 418 1.94 27.19 15.62
CA ASP A 418 3.24 26.98 16.30
C ASP A 418 3.13 26.45 17.75
N ASP A 419 1.92 26.14 18.26
CA ASP A 419 1.76 25.72 19.66
C ASP A 419 0.36 25.12 19.91
N VAL A 420 0.14 23.82 19.62
CA VAL A 420 -0.78 22.90 20.34
C VAL A 420 -0.32 21.44 20.09
N SER A 421 -0.55 20.60 21.09
CA SER A 421 -0.16 19.18 21.21
C SER A 421 -0.91 18.26 20.25
N VAL A 422 -0.16 17.41 19.54
CA VAL A 422 -0.65 16.14 18.98
C VAL A 422 -1.44 15.39 20.07
N PRO A 423 -2.69 14.96 19.84
CA PRO A 423 -3.39 14.07 20.78
C PRO A 423 -2.56 12.81 21.03
N ASP A 424 -2.73 12.19 22.20
CA ASP A 424 -1.90 11.10 22.76
C ASP A 424 -1.40 10.08 21.70
N TYR A 425 -0.21 10.32 21.14
CA TYR A 425 0.46 9.37 20.24
C TYR A 425 1.40 8.48 21.05
N THR A 426 1.53 7.22 20.65
CA THR A 426 2.47 6.29 21.29
C THR A 426 3.81 6.40 20.56
N VAL A 427 4.89 6.69 21.29
CA VAL A 427 6.26 6.63 20.75
C VAL A 427 6.79 5.22 20.98
N GLU A 428 7.04 4.49 19.91
CA GLU A 428 7.66 3.16 19.90
C GLU A 428 8.78 3.14 18.85
N ASP A 429 9.69 2.17 18.93
CA ASP A 429 10.65 1.90 17.86
C ASP A 429 9.86 1.55 16.57
N LEU A 430 10.29 2.05 15.41
CA LEU A 430 9.54 1.88 14.15
C LEU A 430 9.27 0.41 13.84
N ASP A 431 10.24 -0.47 14.08
CA ASP A 431 10.09 -1.90 13.86
C ASP A 431 9.03 -2.51 14.80
N ALA A 432 9.04 -2.14 16.08
CA ALA A 432 8.07 -2.56 17.08
C ALA A 432 6.65 -2.08 16.72
N LEU A 433 6.52 -0.83 16.26
CA LEU A 433 5.24 -0.25 15.83
C LEU A 433 4.68 -1.01 14.62
N VAL A 434 5.48 -1.21 13.57
CA VAL A 434 5.05 -1.95 12.37
C VAL A 434 4.68 -3.39 12.70
N VAL A 435 5.48 -4.07 13.54
CA VAL A 435 5.19 -5.43 13.99
C VAL A 435 3.90 -5.48 14.83
N ARG A 436 3.63 -4.46 15.66
CA ARG A 436 2.40 -4.34 16.42
C ARG A 436 1.21 -4.18 15.48
N LEU A 437 1.26 -3.28 14.51
CA LEU A 437 0.18 -3.10 13.53
C LEU A 437 -0.16 -4.41 12.80
N ILE A 438 0.86 -5.12 12.31
CA ILE A 438 0.68 -6.43 11.67
C ILE A 438 0.05 -7.44 12.64
N ARG A 439 0.52 -7.47 13.89
CA ARG A 439 -0.02 -8.37 14.92
C ARG A 439 -1.48 -8.06 15.22
N ASP A 440 -1.85 -6.79 15.35
CA ASP A 440 -3.20 -6.35 15.67
C ASP A 440 -4.16 -6.71 14.53
N GLU A 441 -3.77 -6.51 13.27
CA GLU A 441 -4.55 -6.96 12.10
C GLU A 441 -4.77 -8.49 12.10
N LEU A 442 -3.74 -9.28 12.40
CA LEU A 442 -3.87 -10.74 12.46
C LEU A 442 -4.70 -11.20 13.65
N ALA A 443 -4.58 -10.53 14.79
CA ALA A 443 -5.37 -10.82 15.98
C ALA A 443 -6.86 -10.52 15.76
N ALA A 444 -7.14 -9.49 14.95
CA ALA A 444 -8.50 -9.06 14.67
C ALA A 444 -9.38 -10.17 14.13
N LEU A 445 -8.83 -11.02 13.25
CA LEU A 445 -9.50 -12.13 12.60
C LEU A 445 -10.10 -13.17 13.57
N PHE A 446 -9.55 -13.26 14.78
CA PHE A 446 -9.89 -14.29 15.75
C PHE A 446 -10.58 -13.75 17.02
N GLY A 447 -10.84 -12.44 17.07
CA GLY A 447 -11.55 -11.78 18.15
C GLY A 447 -12.89 -11.19 17.69
N PRO A 448 -13.92 -11.14 18.55
CA PRO A 448 -15.11 -10.34 18.27
C PRO A 448 -14.73 -8.87 18.09
N ILE A 449 -15.33 -8.20 17.10
CA ILE A 449 -15.00 -6.80 16.78
C ILE A 449 -15.31 -5.84 17.95
N ASP A 450 -16.22 -6.20 18.85
CA ASP A 450 -16.59 -5.36 20.02
C ASP A 450 -15.59 -5.43 21.20
N GLN A 451 -14.50 -6.20 21.09
CA GLN A 451 -13.50 -6.39 22.16
C GLN A 451 -12.09 -5.85 21.81
N GLN A 452 -11.96 -5.18 20.67
CA GLN A 452 -10.74 -4.54 20.18
C GLN A 452 -11.00 -3.05 20.09
#